data_AF-A0A3D2VXY8-F1
#
_entry.id   AF-A0A3D2VXY8-F1
#
_cell.length_a   1.000
_cell.length_b   1.000
_cell.length_c   1.000
_cell.angle_alpha   90.00
_cell.angle_beta   90.00
_cell.angle_gamma   90.00
#
_symmetry.space_group_name_H-M   'P 1'
#
loop_
_entity.id
_entity.type
_entity.pdbx_description
1 polymer ?
#
loop_
_entity_poly.entity_id
_entity_poly.type
_entity_poly.pdbx_seq_one_letter_code
_entity_poly.pdbx_strand_id
1 'polypeptide(L)'
;MFRHLVFVCAALAAAGATYAEPRDLDGFDQVNAAGRFRVEISVGPNHTVNVEGADAAQIATRVEGDTLKIEPRRRPWFGGERRYDVLVRVTLPQFAGVAAAR
;
A
#
# COMPACT_ATOMS: atom_id res chain seq x y z
N MET A 1 56.18 -2.67 21.80
CA MET A 1 55.03 -1.93 22.38
C MET A 1 54.59 -0.85 21.40
N PHE A 2 53.30 -0.51 21.34
CA PHE A 2 52.57 0.35 20.35
C PHE A 2 52.02 -0.43 19.15
N ARG A 3 50.93 -1.20 19.27
CA ARG A 3 49.50 -0.89 19.58
C ARG A 3 48.75 -0.33 18.35
N HIS A 4 47.82 -1.17 17.89
CA HIS A 4 46.99 -1.12 16.69
C HIS A 4 46.11 0.13 16.53
N LEU A 5 45.77 0.47 15.29
CA LEU A 5 44.54 1.18 14.96
C LEU A 5 44.06 0.74 13.56
N VAL A 6 43.23 -0.30 13.55
CA VAL A 6 42.45 -0.71 12.38
C VAL A 6 41.15 0.10 12.43
N PHE A 7 40.96 1.00 11.47
CA PHE A 7 39.74 1.79 11.32
C PHE A 7 38.78 1.02 10.39
N VAL A 8 37.86 0.25 10.96
CA VAL A 8 36.77 -0.37 10.20
C VAL A 8 35.64 0.64 10.09
N CYS A 9 35.49 1.27 8.93
CA CYS A 9 34.29 2.03 8.57
C CYS A 9 33.14 1.05 8.28
N ALA A 10 32.27 0.84 9.27
CA ALA A 10 31.00 0.16 9.06
C ALA A 10 30.03 1.13 8.37
N ALA A 11 29.87 0.99 7.05
CA ALA A 11 28.82 1.69 6.31
C ALA A 11 27.46 1.07 6.68
N LEU A 12 26.69 1.76 7.53
CA LEU A 12 25.28 1.43 7.76
C LEU A 12 24.50 1.70 6.47
N ALA A 13 24.15 0.64 5.75
CA ALA A 13 23.16 0.70 4.69
C ALA A 13 21.79 0.95 5.33
N ALA A 14 21.31 2.19 5.28
CA ALA A 14 19.93 2.52 5.59
C ALA A 14 19.02 1.93 4.50
N ALA A 15 18.58 0.69 4.69
CA ALA A 15 17.48 0.14 3.91
C ALA A 15 16.24 0.98 4.24
N GLY A 16 15.79 1.81 3.29
CA GLY A 16 14.51 2.49 3.39
C GLY A 16 13.44 1.43 3.58
N ALA A 17 12.88 1.35 4.78
CA ALA A 17 11.80 0.43 5.08
C ALA A 17 10.61 0.82 4.21
N THR A 18 10.36 0.07 3.14
CA THR A 18 9.04 0.08 2.51
C THR A 18 8.05 -0.38 3.59
N TYR A 19 7.21 0.55 4.05
CA TYR A 19 6.23 0.25 5.07
C TYR A 19 5.08 -0.48 4.39
N ALA A 20 5.22 -1.80 4.29
CA ALA A 20 4.15 -2.70 3.91
C ALA A 20 3.24 -2.88 5.13
N GLU A 21 2.04 -2.31 5.10
CA GLU A 21 1.04 -2.52 6.15
C GLU A 21 0.08 -3.64 5.70
N PRO A 22 0.28 -4.91 6.12
CA PRO A 22 -0.66 -5.98 5.83
C PRO A 22 -1.98 -5.70 6.53
N ARG A 23 -3.08 -5.78 5.78
CA ARG A 23 -4.43 -5.64 6.34
C ARG A 23 -5.18 -6.96 6.16
N ASP A 24 -5.55 -7.59 7.27
CA ASP A 24 -6.42 -8.77 7.28
C ASP A 24 -7.84 -8.33 6.91
N LEU A 25 -8.16 -8.44 5.63
CA LEU A 25 -9.46 -8.13 5.05
C LEU A 25 -9.88 -9.35 4.24
N ASP A 26 -11.07 -9.87 4.53
CA ASP A 26 -11.64 -11.05 3.87
C ASP A 26 -13.02 -10.74 3.28
N GLY A 27 -13.56 -11.67 2.49
CA GLY A 27 -14.96 -11.64 2.07
C GLY A 27 -15.30 -10.67 0.93
N PHE A 28 -14.30 -10.15 0.21
CA PHE A 28 -14.51 -9.32 -0.97
C PHE A 28 -14.13 -10.06 -2.26
N ASP A 29 -14.87 -9.76 -3.33
CA ASP A 29 -14.60 -10.19 -4.71
C ASP A 29 -14.56 -9.02 -5.70
N GLN A 30 -14.94 -7.82 -5.25
CA GLN A 30 -14.89 -6.58 -6.00
C GLN A 30 -13.86 -5.61 -5.41
N VAL A 31 -13.23 -4.82 -6.27
CA VAL A 31 -12.28 -3.77 -5.87
C VAL A 31 -12.75 -2.42 -6.40
N ASN A 32 -12.85 -1.42 -5.52
CA ASN A 32 -13.19 -0.06 -5.88
C ASN A 32 -12.09 0.88 -5.39
N ALA A 33 -11.38 1.50 -6.32
CA ALA A 33 -10.30 2.43 -6.05
C ALA A 33 -10.67 3.84 -6.47
N ALA A 34 -10.59 4.79 -5.54
CA ALA A 34 -10.84 6.20 -5.78
C ALA A 34 -9.61 7.03 -5.43
N GLY A 35 -8.99 7.68 -6.42
CA GLY A 35 -7.87 8.60 -6.21
C GLY A 35 -6.68 8.36 -7.16
N ARG A 36 -5.64 9.18 -7.00
CA ARG A 36 -4.44 9.12 -7.85
C ARG A 36 -3.30 8.33 -7.20
N PHE A 37 -3.39 7.00 -7.27
CA PHE A 37 -2.37 6.02 -6.85
C PHE A 37 -2.43 4.77 -7.75
N ARG A 38 -1.49 3.84 -7.59
CA ARG A 38 -1.46 2.58 -8.36
C ARG A 38 -2.08 1.44 -7.55
N VAL A 39 -2.89 0.63 -8.22
CA VAL A 39 -3.43 -0.63 -7.67
C VAL A 39 -3.05 -1.78 -8.57
N GLU A 40 -2.47 -2.82 -8.00
CA GLU A 40 -2.14 -4.08 -8.64
C GLU A 40 -3.05 -5.17 -8.04
N ILE A 41 -3.84 -5.82 -8.89
CA ILE A 41 -4.76 -6.89 -8.46
C ILE A 41 -4.23 -8.21 -9.01
N SER A 42 -4.09 -9.21 -8.14
CA SER A 42 -3.68 -10.57 -8.46
C SER A 42 -4.70 -11.58 -7.93
N VAL A 43 -4.89 -12.69 -8.63
CA VAL A 43 -5.75 -13.78 -8.15
C VAL A 43 -4.87 -14.84 -7.48
N GLY A 44 -5.18 -15.19 -6.25
CA GLY A 44 -4.41 -16.14 -5.44
C GLY A 44 -5.24 -16.75 -4.32
N PRO A 45 -4.76 -17.80 -3.64
CA PRO A 45 -5.59 -18.62 -2.76
C PRO A 45 -6.14 -17.89 -1.53
N ASN A 46 -5.52 -16.79 -1.12
CA ASN A 46 -5.87 -16.05 0.09
C ASN A 46 -6.16 -14.59 -0.25
N HIS A 47 -7.01 -13.95 0.55
CA HIS A 47 -7.15 -12.51 0.54
C HIS A 47 -5.90 -11.87 1.15
N THR A 48 -5.35 -10.86 0.50
CA THR A 48 -4.20 -10.09 1.01
C THR A 48 -4.27 -8.68 0.48
N VAL A 49 -4.17 -7.69 1.36
CA VAL A 49 -4.05 -6.30 0.97
C VAL A 49 -2.76 -5.74 1.56
N ASN A 50 -1.88 -5.29 0.68
CA ASN A 50 -0.62 -4.67 1.06
C ASN A 50 -0.55 -3.27 0.47
N VAL A 51 -0.28 -2.29 1.32
CA VAL A 51 -0.18 -0.87 0.94
C VAL A 51 1.25 -0.44 1.21
N GLU A 52 1.95 -0.01 0.17
CA GLU A 52 3.35 0.41 0.23
C GLU A 52 3.53 1.81 -0.36
N GLY A 53 4.48 2.58 0.18
CA GLY A 53 4.86 3.90 -0.34
C GLY A 53 4.93 4.98 0.73
N ALA A 54 5.46 6.15 0.36
CA ALA A 54 5.67 7.26 1.30
C ALA A 54 4.34 7.79 1.88
N ASP A 55 3.25 7.72 1.09
CA ASP A 55 1.92 8.17 1.50
C ASP A 55 1.01 6.99 1.94
N ALA A 56 1.54 5.78 2.20
CA ALA A 56 0.73 4.58 2.50
C ALA A 56 -0.26 4.81 3.67
N ALA A 57 0.18 5.51 4.71
CA ALA A 57 -0.64 5.86 5.87
C ALA A 57 -1.83 6.78 5.53
N GLN A 58 -1.80 7.48 4.39
CA GLN A 58 -2.89 8.34 3.92
C GLN A 58 -3.97 7.57 3.18
N ILE A 59 -3.78 6.28 2.89
CA ILE A 59 -4.77 5.45 2.20
C ILE A 59 -5.57 4.64 3.21
N ALA A 60 -6.89 4.70 3.07
CA ALA A 60 -7.85 3.87 3.77
C ALA A 60 -8.23 2.69 2.88
N THR A 61 -8.16 1.49 3.46
CA THR A 61 -8.69 0.26 2.88
C THR A 61 -9.75 -0.26 3.84
N ARG A 62 -10.94 -0.54 3.31
CA ARG A 62 -12.07 -1.05 4.08
C ARG A 62 -12.97 -1.91 3.19
N VAL A 63 -13.55 -2.94 3.76
CA VAL A 63 -14.51 -3.79 3.05
C VAL A 63 -15.92 -3.29 3.35
N GLU A 64 -16.70 -3.02 2.32
CA GLU A 64 -18.13 -2.69 2.41
C GLU A 64 -18.91 -3.70 1.56
N GLY A 65 -19.66 -4.59 2.21
CA GLY A 65 -20.28 -5.73 1.52
C GLY A 65 -19.21 -6.61 0.88
N ASP A 66 -19.35 -6.90 -0.41
CA ASP A 66 -18.39 -7.72 -1.17
C ASP A 66 -17.31 -6.87 -1.88
N THR A 67 -17.23 -5.56 -1.58
CA THR A 67 -16.32 -4.62 -2.24
C THR A 67 -15.23 -4.10 -1.30
N LEU A 68 -13.96 -4.29 -1.70
CA LEU A 68 -12.82 -3.60 -1.11
C LEU A 68 -12.79 -2.14 -1.61
N LYS A 69 -13.03 -1.18 -0.72
CA LYS A 69 -12.91 0.25 -0.96
C LYS A 69 -11.50 0.71 -0.63
N ILE A 70 -10.86 1.39 -1.59
CA ILE A 70 -9.52 1.96 -1.48
C ILE A 70 -9.62 3.45 -1.79
N GLU A 71 -9.42 4.30 -0.79
CA GLU A 71 -9.60 5.76 -0.91
C GLU A 71 -8.65 6.55 0.02
N PRO A 72 -8.29 7.80 -0.29
CA PRO A 72 -7.53 8.64 0.62
C PRO A 72 -8.32 8.98 1.89
N ARG A 73 -7.68 8.87 3.06
CA ARG A 73 -8.26 9.19 4.37
C ARG A 73 -8.75 10.64 4.48
N ARG A 74 -8.09 11.55 3.76
CA ARG A 74 -8.41 12.98 3.76
C ARG A 74 -8.56 13.45 2.33
N ARG A 75 -9.80 13.50 1.84
CA ARG A 75 -10.09 14.13 0.55
C ARG A 75 -10.31 15.63 0.79
N PRO A 76 -9.45 16.51 0.24
CA PRO A 76 -9.67 17.95 0.38
C PRO A 76 -10.98 18.34 -0.30
N TRP A 77 -11.85 19.04 0.42
CA TRP A 77 -13.10 19.60 -0.12
C TRP A 77 -12.79 20.71 -1.15
N PHE A 78 -11.73 21.48 -0.92
CA PHE A 78 -11.24 22.53 -1.81
C PHE A 78 -9.78 22.28 -2.19
N GLY A 79 -9.46 22.35 -3.48
CA GLY A 79 -8.12 22.12 -4.03
C GLY A 79 -8.06 20.95 -5.01
N GLY A 80 -7.07 20.98 -5.91
CA GLY A 80 -6.90 19.95 -6.94
C GLY A 80 -6.54 18.57 -6.37
N GLU A 81 -6.90 17.52 -7.11
CA GLU A 81 -6.68 16.12 -6.72
C GLU A 81 -5.18 15.86 -6.43
N ARG A 82 -4.80 15.47 -5.21
CA ARG A 82 -3.40 15.16 -4.86
C ARG A 82 -2.99 13.82 -5.47
N ARG A 83 -1.76 13.72 -5.99
CA ARG A 83 -1.14 12.43 -6.34
C ARG A 83 -0.49 11.84 -5.10
N TYR A 84 -0.76 10.57 -4.83
CA TYR A 84 -0.18 9.84 -3.71
C TYR A 84 0.89 8.88 -4.24
N ASP A 85 2.06 8.87 -3.61
CA ASP A 85 3.10 7.88 -3.91
C ASP A 85 2.81 6.59 -3.13
N VAL A 86 1.86 5.82 -3.67
CA VAL A 86 1.38 4.56 -3.08
C VAL A 86 1.15 3.51 -4.16
N LEU A 87 1.54 2.29 -3.81
CA LEU A 87 1.22 1.06 -4.52
C LEU A 87 0.40 0.15 -3.61
N VAL A 88 -0.84 -0.12 -4.02
CA VAL A 88 -1.72 -1.07 -3.33
C VAL A 88 -1.71 -2.38 -4.08
N ARG A 89 -1.20 -3.44 -3.46
CA ARG A 89 -1.27 -4.81 -3.97
C ARG A 89 -2.42 -5.54 -3.31
N VAL A 90 -3.32 -6.07 -4.13
CA VAL A 90 -4.49 -6.82 -3.68
C VAL A 90 -4.41 -8.22 -4.26
N THR A 91 -4.44 -9.23 -3.40
CA THR A 91 -4.62 -10.63 -3.77
C THR A 91 -5.97 -11.11 -3.25
N LEU A 92 -6.69 -11.88 -4.06
CA LEU A 92 -8.01 -12.40 -3.71
C LEU A 92 -8.30 -13.70 -4.48
N PRO A 93 -9.09 -14.63 -3.92
CA PRO A 93 -9.37 -15.94 -4.51
C PRO A 93 -10.31 -15.89 -5.71
N GLN A 94 -11.24 -14.93 -5.75
CA GLN A 94 -12.21 -14.76 -6.84
C GLN A 94 -12.39 -13.30 -7.18
N PHE A 95 -12.18 -12.94 -8.45
CA PHE A 95 -12.30 -11.56 -8.92
C PHE A 95 -13.56 -11.36 -9.75
N ALA A 96 -14.54 -10.65 -9.20
CA ALA A 96 -15.82 -10.38 -9.84
C ALA A 96 -15.83 -9.03 -10.58
N GLY A 97 -15.04 -8.05 -10.13
CA GLY A 97 -14.99 -6.76 -10.82
C GLY A 97 -14.08 -5.69 -10.23
N VAL A 98 -13.83 -4.65 -11.01
CA VAL A 98 -13.09 -3.45 -10.61
C VAL A 98 -13.83 -2.17 -11.02
N ALA A 99 -13.85 -1.21 -10.10
CA ALA A 99 -14.23 0.17 -10.35
C ALA A 99 -13.06 1.10 -10.02
N ALA A 100 -12.82 2.09 -10.87
CA ALA A 100 -11.77 3.09 -10.67
C ALA A 100 -12.32 4.50 -10.93
N ALA A 101 -12.04 5.42 -10.00
CA ALA A 101 -12.40 6.84 -10.12
C ALA A 101 -11.19 7.74 -9.80
N ARG A 102 -11.10 8.89 -10.46
CA ARG A 102 -10.02 9.86 -10.30
C ARG A 102 -10.54 11.26 -10.06
#